data_AF-A0A7F8R4V1-F1
#
_entry.id   AF-A0A7F8R4V1-F1
#
_cell.length_a   1.000
_cell.length_b   1.000
_cell.length_c   1.000
_cell.angle_alpha   90.00
_cell.angle_beta   90.00
_cell.angle_gamma   90.00
#
_symmetry.space_group_name_H-M   'P 1'
#
loop_
_entity.id
_entity.type
_entity.pdbx_description
1 polymer ?
#
loop_
_entity_poly.entity_id
_entity_poly.type
_entity_poly.pdbx_seq_one_letter_code
_entity_poly.pdbx_strand_id
1 'polypeptide(L)'
;MDGAGAEEVLAPLRLAVRQQGDLVRKLKEDKAPQVDVDKAVAELKARKRVLEAKELALQPKDDIVDRAKMEDTLKRRFFYDQAFAIYGGVSGLYDFGPVGCALKNNIIQTWRQHFIQEEQILEIDCTMLTPEPVLKTSGHVDKFADFMVKDVKNGECFRADHLLKAHLQKLMSDKKCSAEKKSEMESVLAQLDNYGQQELGDLFVNYNVKSPMTGNDLSPPVSFNLMFKTFIGPGGNMPGYLRPETAQGIFLNFKRLLEFNQGKLPFAAAQIGNSFRNEISPRSGLIRVREFTMAEIEHFVDPSEKDHPKFQNVADLHLYLYSAKAQVSGQSARKMRLGDAVEQGVINNSVLGYFIGRIYLYLTKVGVSPDKLRFRQHMENEMAHYACDCWDAESKTSYGWIEIVGCADRSCYDLSCHARATKVPLVAEKPLKEPKTVNVVQFEPNKGAIGKAYKKDAKLVLEYLPVCDECYITEMEKLLNEKG
;
A
#
# COMPACT_ATOMS: atom_id res chain seq x y z
N MET A 1 27.97 23.69 8.25
CA MET A 1 28.97 22.70 8.70
C MET A 1 29.36 21.92 7.47
N ASP A 2 30.64 21.95 7.12
CA ASP A 2 31.14 21.34 5.89
C ASP A 2 30.89 19.82 5.91
N GLY A 3 30.61 19.22 4.74
CA GLY A 3 30.18 17.83 4.58
C GLY A 3 31.10 16.76 5.21
N ALA A 4 32.36 17.11 5.50
CA ALA A 4 33.31 16.25 6.19
C ALA A 4 32.94 15.98 7.67
N GLY A 5 32.37 16.97 8.38
CA GLY A 5 32.02 16.82 9.80
C GLY A 5 30.71 16.05 10.05
N ALA A 6 29.81 16.01 9.07
CA ALA A 6 28.60 15.20 9.16
C ALA A 6 28.90 13.70 8.97
N GLU A 7 29.83 13.36 8.06
CA GLU A 7 30.19 11.98 7.78
C GLU A 7 30.90 11.30 8.98
N GLU A 8 31.77 12.01 9.71
CA GLU A 8 32.39 11.49 10.94
C GLU A 8 31.37 11.09 12.01
N VAL A 9 30.24 11.78 12.09
CA VAL A 9 29.17 11.49 13.06
C VAL A 9 28.23 10.39 12.56
N LEU A 10 28.01 10.30 11.24
CA LEU A 10 27.09 9.35 10.64
C LEU A 10 27.72 7.98 10.36
N ALA A 11 29.02 7.91 10.05
CA ALA A 11 29.74 6.68 9.76
C ALA A 11 29.61 5.57 10.84
N PRO A 12 29.79 5.84 12.15
CA PRO A 12 29.62 4.81 13.18
C PRO A 12 28.16 4.33 13.31
N LEU A 13 27.19 5.23 13.09
CA LEU A 13 25.77 4.86 13.09
C LEU A 13 25.43 3.98 11.89
N ARG A 14 25.92 4.31 10.70
CA ARG A 14 25.78 3.49 9.49
C ARG A 14 26.43 2.12 9.66
N LEU A 15 27.61 2.06 10.28
CA LEU A 15 28.28 0.78 10.59
C LEU A 15 27.46 -0.06 11.57
N ALA A 16 26.87 0.56 12.60
CA ALA A 16 26.03 -0.14 13.57
C ALA A 16 24.76 -0.72 12.94
N VAL A 17 24.13 0.00 12.00
CA VAL A 17 22.99 -0.56 11.26
C VAL A 17 23.44 -1.68 10.33
N ARG A 18 24.57 -1.52 9.64
CA ARG A 18 25.12 -2.55 8.75
C ARG A 18 25.39 -3.86 9.49
N GLN A 19 26.10 -3.80 10.63
CA GLN A 19 26.41 -4.98 11.45
C GLN A 19 25.15 -5.71 11.90
N GLN A 20 24.12 -4.95 12.27
CA GLN A 20 22.84 -5.53 12.67
C GLN A 20 22.09 -6.14 11.46
N GLY A 21 22.18 -5.51 10.29
CA GLY A 21 21.58 -6.03 9.05
C GLY A 21 22.23 -7.34 8.62
N ASP A 22 23.55 -7.45 8.81
CA ASP A 22 24.31 -8.68 8.57
C ASP A 22 23.87 -9.81 9.52
N LEU A 23 23.62 -9.49 10.80
CA LEU A 23 23.11 -10.44 11.79
C LEU A 23 21.71 -10.96 11.42
N VAL A 24 20.79 -10.08 11.03
CA VAL A 24 19.43 -10.46 10.59
C VAL A 24 19.49 -11.45 9.43
N ARG A 25 20.34 -11.17 8.44
CA ARG A 25 20.51 -12.02 7.26
C ARG A 25 21.07 -13.39 7.64
N LYS A 26 22.08 -13.44 8.49
CA LYS A 26 22.66 -14.69 9.00
C LYS A 26 21.62 -15.53 9.75
N LEU A 27 20.80 -14.92 10.61
CA LEU A 27 19.74 -15.60 11.34
C LEU A 27 18.67 -16.19 10.40
N LYS A 28 18.33 -15.49 9.31
CA LYS A 28 17.42 -16.00 8.27
C LYS A 28 18.05 -17.16 7.46
N GLU A 29 19.32 -17.07 7.11
CA GLU A 29 20.07 -18.13 6.40
C GLU A 29 20.20 -19.40 7.26
N ASP A 30 20.47 -19.23 8.55
CA ASP A 30 20.64 -20.33 9.52
C ASP A 30 19.29 -20.95 9.98
N LYS A 31 18.15 -20.47 9.44
CA LYS A 31 16.78 -20.87 9.86
C LYS A 31 16.60 -20.78 11.37
N ALA A 32 17.13 -19.71 11.98
CA ALA A 32 16.97 -19.45 13.40
C ALA A 32 15.48 -19.31 13.78
N PRO A 33 15.11 -19.53 15.05
CA PRO A 33 13.73 -19.34 15.52
C PRO A 33 13.19 -17.97 15.11
N GLN A 34 11.92 -17.93 14.68
CA GLN A 34 11.27 -16.71 14.20
C GLN A 34 11.38 -15.55 15.20
N VAL A 35 11.30 -15.85 16.50
CA VAL A 35 11.45 -14.88 17.60
C VAL A 35 12.81 -14.17 17.58
N ASP A 36 13.89 -14.87 17.25
CA ASP A 36 15.24 -14.31 17.20
C ASP A 36 15.45 -13.46 15.95
N VAL A 37 14.87 -13.89 14.83
CA VAL A 37 14.83 -13.10 13.58
C VAL A 37 14.07 -11.80 13.81
N ASP A 38 12.89 -11.87 14.42
CA ASP A 38 12.04 -10.70 14.69
C ASP A 38 12.72 -9.72 15.65
N LYS A 39 13.41 -10.22 16.69
CA LYS A 39 14.20 -9.40 17.61
C LYS A 39 15.36 -8.70 16.91
N ALA A 40 16.10 -9.41 16.06
CA ALA A 40 17.20 -8.82 15.30
C ALA A 40 16.71 -7.75 14.30
N VAL A 41 15.55 -7.97 13.68
CA VAL A 41 14.88 -7.01 12.78
C VAL A 41 14.39 -5.77 13.54
N ALA A 42 13.89 -5.94 14.77
CA ALA A 42 13.46 -4.82 15.61
C ALA A 42 14.65 -3.91 15.98
N GLU A 43 15.75 -4.50 16.45
CA GLU A 43 17.01 -3.79 16.74
C GLU A 43 17.55 -3.06 15.51
N LEU A 44 17.43 -3.69 14.34
CA LEU A 44 17.82 -3.09 13.07
C LEU A 44 17.00 -1.83 12.74
N LYS A 45 15.67 -1.89 12.92
CA LYS A 45 14.77 -0.75 12.72
C LYS A 45 15.07 0.38 13.71
N ALA A 46 15.38 0.06 14.98
CA ALA A 46 15.76 1.05 15.98
C ALA A 46 17.04 1.82 15.57
N ARG A 47 18.10 1.09 15.18
CA ARG A 47 19.36 1.72 14.73
C ARG A 47 19.17 2.61 13.49
N LYS A 48 18.30 2.23 12.55
CA LYS A 48 17.94 3.08 11.40
C LYS A 48 17.29 4.38 11.82
N ARG A 49 16.36 4.33 12.78
CA ARG A 49 15.69 5.54 13.25
C ARG A 49 16.66 6.49 13.93
N VAL A 50 17.62 5.97 14.70
CA VAL A 50 18.70 6.78 15.28
C VAL A 50 19.55 7.42 14.17
N LEU A 51 19.90 6.65 13.14
CA LEU A 51 20.60 7.17 11.98
C LEU A 51 19.78 8.25 11.26
N GLU A 52 18.52 8.00 10.92
CA GLU A 52 17.63 8.95 10.24
C GLU A 52 17.42 10.22 11.06
N ALA A 53 17.20 10.11 12.37
CA ALA A 53 17.06 11.25 13.25
C ALA A 53 18.36 12.07 13.32
N LYS A 54 19.52 11.42 13.30
CA LYS A 54 20.82 12.09 13.30
C LYS A 54 21.14 12.71 11.94
N GLU A 55 20.81 12.04 10.85
CA GLU A 55 20.87 12.58 9.48
C GLU A 55 19.99 13.82 9.36
N LEU A 56 18.78 13.80 9.94
CA LEU A 56 17.88 14.96 9.98
C LEU A 56 18.46 16.11 10.82
N ALA A 57 19.06 15.82 11.98
CA ALA A 57 19.64 16.83 12.87
C ALA A 57 20.92 17.47 12.31
N LEU A 58 21.67 16.75 11.47
CA LEU A 58 22.90 17.23 10.84
C LEU A 58 22.68 17.87 9.47
N GLN A 59 21.43 17.96 9.00
CA GLN A 59 21.13 18.63 7.74
C GLN A 59 21.48 20.12 7.79
N PRO A 60 22.01 20.69 6.69
CA PRO A 60 22.25 22.12 6.58
C PRO A 60 20.97 22.91 6.88
N LYS A 61 21.06 23.93 7.74
CA LYS A 61 19.92 24.78 8.13
C LYS A 61 19.32 25.58 6.97
N ASP A 62 20.06 25.73 5.86
CA ASP A 62 19.68 26.58 4.73
C ASP A 62 18.60 25.97 3.81
N ASP A 63 18.19 24.72 4.06
CA ASP A 63 17.30 23.96 3.18
C ASP A 63 15.81 23.93 3.64
N ILE A 64 15.43 24.84 4.54
CA ILE A 64 14.16 24.80 5.27
C ILE A 64 13.19 25.87 4.77
N VAL A 65 12.05 25.44 4.22
CA VAL A 65 10.91 26.33 3.95
C VAL A 65 10.32 26.84 5.27
N ASP A 66 10.11 28.15 5.38
CA ASP A 66 9.31 28.72 6.47
C ASP A 66 7.83 28.36 6.25
N ARG A 67 7.43 27.22 6.83
CA ARG A 67 6.09 26.68 6.69
C ARG A 67 5.01 27.66 7.16
N ALA A 68 5.25 28.39 8.26
CA ALA A 68 4.25 29.31 8.81
C ALA A 68 3.98 30.47 7.82
N LYS A 69 5.05 31.06 7.28
CA LYS A 69 4.94 32.12 6.27
C LYS A 69 4.35 31.64 4.95
N MET A 70 4.68 30.41 4.53
CA MET A 70 4.11 29.78 3.35
C MET A 70 2.60 29.53 3.53
N GLU A 71 2.18 28.91 4.64
CA GLU A 71 0.78 28.63 4.94
C GLU A 71 -0.05 29.91 5.08
N ASP A 72 0.48 30.96 5.69
CA ASP A 72 -0.16 32.29 5.72
C ASP A 72 -0.42 32.81 4.30
N THR A 73 0.57 32.70 3.42
CA THR A 73 0.41 33.13 2.02
C THR A 73 -0.61 32.28 1.28
N LEU A 74 -0.58 30.96 1.45
CA LEU A 74 -1.54 30.03 0.83
C LEU A 74 -2.97 30.35 1.27
N LYS A 75 -3.20 30.61 2.56
CA LYS A 75 -4.52 30.99 3.10
C LYS A 75 -4.93 32.39 2.65
N ARG A 76 -4.08 33.40 2.82
CA ARG A 76 -4.39 34.81 2.49
C ARG A 76 -4.65 35.03 1.00
N ARG A 77 -4.02 34.22 0.14
CA ARG A 77 -4.25 34.25 -1.32
C ARG A 77 -5.27 33.23 -1.80
N PHE A 78 -5.92 32.54 -0.86
CA PHE A 78 -6.98 31.57 -1.09
C PHE A 78 -6.61 30.48 -2.11
N PHE A 79 -5.44 29.86 -1.89
CA PHE A 79 -5.10 28.58 -2.54
C PHE A 79 -6.01 27.48 -2.02
N TYR A 80 -6.07 27.34 -0.70
CA TYR A 80 -7.05 26.51 -0.01
C TYR A 80 -7.34 27.12 1.37
N ASP A 81 -8.46 26.74 1.97
CA ASP A 81 -8.76 27.06 3.36
C ASP A 81 -9.55 25.93 4.02
N GLN A 82 -9.72 25.98 5.34
CA GLN A 82 -10.47 24.98 6.09
C GLN A 82 -11.94 24.96 5.63
N ALA A 83 -12.42 23.78 5.25
CA ALA A 83 -13.81 23.64 4.82
C ALA A 83 -14.76 23.95 5.99
N PHE A 84 -15.85 24.66 5.69
CA PHE A 84 -16.85 25.09 6.67
C PHE A 84 -16.29 26.00 7.78
N ALA A 85 -15.24 26.81 7.50
CA ALA A 85 -14.56 27.64 8.49
C ALA A 85 -15.51 28.51 9.36
N ILE A 86 -16.54 29.12 8.75
CA ILE A 86 -17.51 29.97 9.48
C ILE A 86 -18.42 29.19 10.46
N TYR A 87 -18.45 27.85 10.35
CA TYR A 87 -19.13 26.93 11.25
C TYR A 87 -18.18 26.28 12.27
N GLY A 88 -16.93 26.76 12.37
CA GLY A 88 -15.88 26.20 13.24
C GLY A 88 -14.94 25.23 12.52
N GLY A 89 -15.23 24.90 11.26
CA GLY A 89 -14.39 24.06 10.41
C GLY A 89 -14.42 22.57 10.75
N VAL A 90 -14.08 21.73 9.77
CA VAL A 90 -13.96 20.27 9.96
C VAL A 90 -12.54 19.82 9.67
N SER A 91 -11.87 19.23 10.65
CA SER A 91 -10.50 18.74 10.51
C SER A 91 -10.37 17.69 9.40
N GLY A 92 -9.39 17.88 8.52
CA GLY A 92 -9.15 17.01 7.38
C GLY A 92 -10.01 17.29 6.15
N LEU A 93 -10.84 18.34 6.16
CA LEU A 93 -11.58 18.83 4.99
C LEU A 93 -11.12 20.24 4.63
N TYR A 94 -10.87 20.46 3.34
CA TYR A 94 -10.34 21.73 2.82
C TYR A 94 -11.03 22.08 1.50
N ASP A 95 -11.35 23.37 1.35
CA ASP A 95 -11.89 23.93 0.12
C ASP A 95 -10.76 24.61 -0.65
N PHE A 96 -10.65 24.34 -1.97
CA PHE A 96 -9.68 25.00 -2.84
C PHE A 96 -10.28 26.28 -3.40
N GLY A 97 -9.60 27.42 -3.19
CA GLY A 97 -9.99 28.70 -3.76
C GLY A 97 -9.54 28.86 -5.22
N PRO A 98 -9.76 30.02 -5.86
CA PRO A 98 -9.59 30.18 -7.31
C PRO A 98 -8.21 29.76 -7.83
N VAL A 99 -7.13 30.18 -7.16
CA VAL A 99 -5.76 29.88 -7.59
C VAL A 99 -5.36 28.44 -7.29
N GLY A 100 -5.88 27.85 -6.20
CA GLY A 100 -5.66 26.43 -5.89
C GLY A 100 -6.39 25.52 -6.86
N CYS A 101 -7.62 25.85 -7.23
CA CYS A 101 -8.38 25.16 -8.28
C CYS A 101 -7.65 25.24 -9.63
N ALA A 102 -7.18 26.42 -10.03
CA ALA A 102 -6.40 26.56 -11.27
C ALA A 102 -5.14 25.70 -11.28
N LEU A 103 -4.36 25.72 -10.18
CA LEU A 103 -3.17 24.89 -10.03
C LEU A 103 -3.51 23.39 -10.07
N LYS A 104 -4.52 22.95 -9.31
CA LYS A 104 -4.98 21.56 -9.28
C LYS A 104 -5.40 21.08 -10.68
N ASN A 105 -6.15 21.90 -11.42
CA ASN A 105 -6.57 21.59 -12.79
C ASN A 105 -5.36 21.46 -13.73
N ASN A 106 -4.36 22.34 -13.62
CA ASN A 106 -3.13 22.25 -14.41
C ASN A 106 -2.32 20.99 -14.10
N ILE A 107 -2.23 20.60 -12.82
CA ILE A 107 -1.58 19.35 -12.39
C ILE A 107 -2.30 18.14 -13.01
N ILE A 108 -3.63 18.09 -12.88
CA ILE A 108 -4.44 17.00 -13.46
C ILE A 108 -4.31 16.95 -14.98
N GLN A 109 -4.35 18.09 -15.67
CA GLN A 109 -4.21 18.13 -17.12
C GLN A 109 -2.82 17.68 -17.57
N THR A 110 -1.77 18.07 -16.84
CA THR A 110 -0.40 17.59 -17.09
C THR A 110 -0.32 16.08 -16.88
N TRP A 111 -0.99 15.55 -15.86
CA TRP A 111 -1.05 14.11 -15.60
C TRP A 111 -1.75 13.35 -16.73
N ARG A 112 -2.91 13.85 -17.22
CA ARG A 112 -3.61 13.27 -18.37
C ARG A 112 -2.72 13.21 -19.61
N GLN A 113 -2.02 14.30 -19.92
CA GLN A 113 -1.08 14.32 -21.05
C GLN A 113 0.09 13.35 -20.84
N HIS A 114 0.63 13.30 -19.62
CA HIS A 114 1.82 12.52 -19.31
C HIS A 114 1.57 11.02 -19.25
N PHE A 115 0.40 10.58 -18.76
CA PHE A 115 0.11 9.15 -18.63
C PHE A 115 -0.96 8.70 -19.62
N ILE A 116 -2.16 9.27 -19.52
CA ILE A 116 -3.30 8.81 -20.34
C ILE A 116 -3.02 8.97 -21.82
N GLN A 117 -2.61 10.15 -22.27
CA GLN A 117 -2.39 10.42 -23.69
C GLN A 117 -1.14 9.68 -24.22
N GLU A 118 -0.04 9.69 -23.48
CA GLU A 118 1.22 9.06 -23.90
C GLU A 118 1.11 7.53 -24.01
N GLU A 119 0.42 6.88 -23.08
CA GLU A 119 0.27 5.42 -23.06
C GLU A 119 -1.07 4.93 -23.61
N GLN A 120 -1.90 5.84 -24.14
CA GLN A 120 -3.26 5.53 -24.63
C GLN A 120 -4.10 4.77 -23.58
N ILE A 121 -4.02 5.22 -22.33
CA ILE A 121 -4.70 4.58 -21.20
C ILE A 121 -6.20 4.78 -21.31
N LEU A 122 -6.96 3.73 -20.97
CA LEU A 122 -8.42 3.77 -20.95
C LEU A 122 -8.92 4.51 -19.70
N GLU A 123 -9.19 5.81 -19.80
CA GLU A 123 -9.79 6.60 -18.72
C GLU A 123 -11.28 6.23 -18.54
N ILE A 124 -11.67 5.88 -17.31
CA ILE A 124 -13.07 5.66 -16.92
C ILE A 124 -13.46 6.51 -15.72
N ASP A 125 -14.76 6.71 -15.51
CA ASP A 125 -15.30 7.42 -14.34
C ASP A 125 -16.39 6.58 -13.66
N CYS A 126 -16.06 6.05 -12.48
CA CYS A 126 -16.91 5.22 -11.64
C CYS A 126 -17.45 6.02 -10.45
N THR A 127 -18.56 5.55 -9.89
CA THR A 127 -19.18 6.16 -8.71
C THR A 127 -18.28 6.11 -7.47
N MET A 128 -18.50 7.05 -6.56
CA MET A 128 -17.86 7.07 -5.24
C MET A 128 -18.57 6.13 -4.24
N LEU A 129 -19.90 6.06 -4.32
CA LEU A 129 -20.72 5.15 -3.53
C LEU A 129 -20.43 3.70 -3.94
N THR A 130 -20.10 2.89 -2.95
CA THR A 130 -19.68 1.49 -3.13
C THR A 130 -20.46 0.58 -2.18
N PRO A 131 -21.19 -0.43 -2.68
CA PRO A 131 -21.89 -1.40 -1.83
C PRO A 131 -20.92 -2.18 -0.92
N GLU A 132 -21.31 -2.46 0.33
CA GLU A 132 -20.51 -3.21 1.30
C GLU A 132 -19.91 -4.53 0.76
N PRO A 133 -20.63 -5.37 -0.03
CA PRO A 133 -20.06 -6.62 -0.56
C PRO A 133 -18.79 -6.44 -1.42
N VAL A 134 -18.66 -5.32 -2.14
CA VAL A 134 -17.48 -5.03 -2.97
C VAL A 134 -16.25 -4.81 -2.09
N LEU A 135 -16.41 -3.98 -1.05
CA LEU A 135 -15.32 -3.64 -0.13
C LEU A 135 -15.02 -4.76 0.86
N LYS A 136 -16.01 -5.62 1.15
CA LYS A 136 -15.80 -6.86 1.88
C LYS A 136 -14.97 -7.84 1.05
N THR A 137 -15.28 -7.99 -0.24
CA THR A 137 -14.56 -8.89 -1.15
C THR A 137 -13.10 -8.48 -1.38
N SER A 138 -12.83 -7.17 -1.51
CA SER A 138 -11.46 -6.67 -1.61
C SER A 138 -10.68 -6.73 -0.28
N GLY A 139 -11.37 -6.97 0.84
CA GLY A 139 -10.78 -7.07 2.18
C GLY A 139 -10.71 -5.74 2.94
N HIS A 140 -11.14 -4.63 2.35
CA HIS A 140 -11.15 -3.32 3.00
C HIS A 140 -12.02 -3.30 4.25
N VAL A 141 -13.18 -3.97 4.26
CA VAL A 141 -14.05 -4.00 5.45
C VAL A 141 -13.35 -4.62 6.66
N ASP A 142 -12.48 -5.59 6.44
CA ASP A 142 -11.81 -6.34 7.51
C ASP A 142 -10.46 -5.74 7.92
N LYS A 143 -9.73 -5.15 6.96
CA LYS A 143 -8.35 -4.70 7.16
C LYS A 143 -8.19 -3.19 7.23
N PHE A 144 -9.15 -2.41 6.74
CA PHE A 144 -9.06 -0.96 6.67
C PHE A 144 -9.54 -0.31 7.97
N ALA A 145 -8.90 -0.69 9.08
CA ALA A 145 -9.19 -0.19 10.41
C ALA A 145 -7.92 0.14 11.17
N ASP A 146 -8.00 1.20 11.96
CA ASP A 146 -6.96 1.62 12.88
C ASP A 146 -7.42 1.42 14.32
N PHE A 147 -6.47 1.29 15.25
CA PHE A 147 -6.80 1.33 16.67
C PHE A 147 -6.96 2.79 17.13
N MET A 148 -8.08 3.06 17.79
CA MET A 148 -8.46 4.36 18.30
C MET A 148 -8.62 4.31 19.82
N VAL A 149 -8.19 5.36 20.51
CA VAL A 149 -8.47 5.61 21.93
C VAL A 149 -9.22 6.94 22.08
N LYS A 150 -10.02 7.06 23.14
CA LYS A 150 -10.82 8.26 23.41
C LYS A 150 -10.53 8.82 24.80
N ASP A 151 -10.42 10.12 24.94
CA ASP A 151 -10.43 10.78 26.25
C ASP A 151 -11.80 10.55 26.91
N VAL A 152 -11.79 9.96 28.11
CA VAL A 152 -12.99 9.48 28.81
C VAL A 152 -13.91 10.63 29.22
N LYS A 153 -13.40 11.87 29.33
CA LYS A 153 -14.20 13.02 29.75
C LYS A 153 -14.78 13.83 28.58
N ASN A 154 -13.99 14.12 27.56
CA ASN A 154 -14.42 14.99 26.46
C ASN A 154 -14.71 14.26 25.14
N GLY A 155 -14.40 12.96 25.05
CA GLY A 155 -14.63 12.13 23.87
C GLY A 155 -13.66 12.37 22.70
N GLU A 156 -12.61 13.18 22.89
CA GLU A 156 -11.61 13.44 21.85
C GLU A 156 -10.92 12.13 21.45
N CYS A 157 -10.83 11.88 20.15
CA CYS A 157 -10.33 10.62 19.59
C CYS A 157 -8.89 10.78 19.11
N PHE A 158 -8.06 9.77 19.39
CA PHE A 158 -6.67 9.70 18.95
C PHE A 158 -6.39 8.34 18.31
N ARG A 159 -5.52 8.34 17.29
CA ARG A 159 -4.96 7.10 16.73
C ARG A 159 -3.99 6.52 17.76
N ALA A 160 -4.23 5.30 18.22
CA ALA A 160 -3.56 4.72 19.38
C ALA A 160 -2.05 4.57 19.15
N ASP A 161 -1.69 4.07 17.99
CA ASP A 161 -0.31 3.89 17.51
C ASP A 161 0.48 5.22 17.54
N HIS A 162 -0.07 6.29 16.96
CA HIS A 162 0.56 7.61 16.90
C HIS A 162 0.68 8.24 18.28
N LEU A 163 -0.35 8.07 19.12
CA LEU A 163 -0.35 8.64 20.46
C LEU A 163 0.68 7.97 21.34
N LEU A 164 0.76 6.64 21.31
CA LEU A 164 1.82 5.89 22.00
C LEU A 164 3.19 6.32 21.48
N LYS A 165 3.36 6.42 20.15
CA LYS A 165 4.62 6.85 19.53
C LYS A 165 5.08 8.22 20.05
N ALA A 166 4.20 9.22 20.04
CA ALA A 166 4.51 10.56 20.52
C ALA A 166 4.81 10.58 22.03
N HIS A 167 4.09 9.78 22.81
CA HIS A 167 4.31 9.66 24.25
C HIS A 167 5.69 9.07 24.57
N LEU A 168 6.06 7.96 23.93
CA LEU A 168 7.37 7.33 24.12
C LEU A 168 8.51 8.25 23.67
N GLN A 169 8.37 8.95 22.53
CA GLN A 169 9.33 9.95 22.09
C GLN A 169 9.54 11.08 23.11
N LYS A 170 8.46 11.54 23.74
CA LYS A 170 8.53 12.53 24.81
C LYS A 170 9.28 12.00 26.02
N LEU A 171 8.98 10.78 26.48
CA LEU A 171 9.67 10.14 27.60
C LEU A 171 11.18 9.95 27.33
N MET A 172 11.54 9.53 26.12
CA MET A 172 12.96 9.35 25.71
C MET A 172 13.73 10.68 25.58
N SER A 173 13.03 11.80 25.42
CA SER A 173 13.63 13.14 25.36
C SER A 173 13.91 13.73 26.75
N ASP A 174 13.33 13.14 27.81
CA ASP A 174 13.60 13.56 29.18
C ASP A 174 15.01 13.12 29.62
N LYS A 175 15.78 14.07 30.18
CA LYS A 175 17.14 13.83 30.70
C LYS A 175 17.17 12.80 31.84
N LYS A 176 16.04 12.55 32.49
CA LYS A 176 15.89 11.56 33.57
C LYS A 176 15.64 10.13 33.07
N CYS A 177 15.47 9.93 31.76
CA CYS A 177 15.26 8.61 31.19
C CYS A 177 16.57 7.80 31.21
N SER A 178 16.55 6.61 31.81
CA SER A 178 17.72 5.71 31.81
C SER A 178 17.99 5.15 30.41
N ALA A 179 19.26 4.83 30.12
CA ALA A 179 19.65 4.25 28.84
C ALA A 179 18.91 2.94 28.55
N GLU A 180 18.65 2.13 29.58
CA GLU A 180 17.89 0.87 29.50
C GLU A 180 16.44 1.11 29.08
N LYS A 181 15.72 2.03 29.74
CA LYS A 181 14.33 2.38 29.38
C LYS A 181 14.24 3.01 28.00
N LYS A 182 15.25 3.77 27.60
CA LYS A 182 15.33 4.34 26.25
C LYS A 182 15.44 3.24 25.19
N SER A 183 16.32 2.27 25.40
CA SER A 183 16.46 1.11 24.51
C SER A 183 15.18 0.27 24.43
N GLU A 184 14.50 0.06 25.55
CA GLU A 184 13.21 -0.63 25.61
C GLU A 184 12.14 0.10 24.78
N MET A 185 11.98 1.41 25.00
CA MET A 185 11.02 2.22 24.25
C MET A 185 11.36 2.30 22.75
N GLU A 186 12.64 2.33 22.38
CA GLU A 186 13.07 2.27 20.97
C GLU A 186 12.66 0.94 20.32
N SER A 187 12.76 -0.18 21.04
CA SER A 187 12.27 -1.49 20.59
C SER A 187 10.75 -1.51 20.42
N VAL A 188 10.00 -1.00 21.40
CA VAL A 188 8.53 -0.89 21.32
C VAL A 188 8.12 -0.07 20.11
N LEU A 189 8.74 1.09 19.91
CA LEU A 189 8.49 1.94 18.76
C LEU A 189 8.78 1.21 17.43
N ALA A 190 9.80 0.36 17.37
CA ALA A 190 10.19 -0.36 16.15
C ALA A 190 9.18 -1.43 15.72
N GLN A 191 8.38 -1.94 16.66
CA GLN A 191 7.36 -2.96 16.47
C GLN A 191 5.93 -2.42 16.51
N LEU A 192 5.78 -1.09 16.56
CA LEU A 192 4.52 -0.44 16.87
C LEU A 192 3.39 -0.75 15.87
N ASP A 193 3.73 -0.97 14.59
CA ASP A 193 2.79 -1.38 13.53
C ASP A 193 2.38 -2.87 13.61
N ASN A 194 3.07 -3.67 14.42
CA ASN A 194 2.81 -5.10 14.56
C ASN A 194 1.90 -5.43 15.75
N TYR A 195 1.69 -4.49 16.68
CA TYR A 195 0.92 -4.77 17.89
C TYR A 195 -0.57 -4.88 17.60
N GLY A 196 -1.16 -5.97 18.08
CA GLY A 196 -2.60 -6.16 18.08
C GLY A 196 -3.31 -5.26 19.11
N GLN A 197 -4.65 -5.31 19.10
CA GLN A 197 -5.48 -4.47 19.99
C GLN A 197 -5.13 -4.62 21.48
N GLN A 198 -4.93 -5.85 21.92
CA GLN A 198 -4.65 -6.17 23.33
C GLN A 198 -3.25 -5.70 23.74
N GLU A 199 -2.23 -6.00 22.93
CA GLU A 199 -0.85 -5.59 23.18
C GLU A 199 -0.73 -4.06 23.22
N LEU A 200 -1.40 -3.35 22.32
CA LEU A 200 -1.51 -1.89 22.38
C LEU A 200 -2.18 -1.43 23.68
N GLY A 201 -3.25 -2.11 24.11
CA GLY A 201 -3.91 -1.83 25.39
C GLY A 201 -2.95 -1.95 26.58
N ASP A 202 -2.18 -3.03 26.62
CA ASP A 202 -1.20 -3.29 27.68
C ASP A 202 -0.09 -2.24 27.69
N LEU A 203 0.41 -1.83 26.52
CA LEU A 203 1.41 -0.76 26.39
C LEU A 203 0.87 0.60 26.87
N PHE A 204 -0.39 0.92 26.58
CA PHE A 204 -1.04 2.13 27.06
C PHE A 204 -1.11 2.18 28.59
N VAL A 205 -1.38 1.04 29.24
CA VAL A 205 -1.38 0.91 30.70
C VAL A 205 0.04 0.99 31.26
N ASN A 206 0.98 0.22 30.69
CA ASN A 206 2.37 0.14 31.16
C ASN A 206 3.09 1.50 31.12
N TYR A 207 2.87 2.27 30.06
CA TYR A 207 3.44 3.61 29.93
C TYR A 207 2.53 4.73 30.45
N ASN A 208 1.38 4.39 31.05
CA ASN A 208 0.40 5.32 31.60
C ASN A 208 0.08 6.47 30.63
N VAL A 209 -0.24 6.10 29.39
CA VAL A 209 -0.50 7.06 28.31
C VAL A 209 -1.82 7.78 28.57
N LYS A 210 -1.76 9.11 28.56
CA LYS A 210 -2.89 10.01 28.82
C LYS A 210 -3.13 10.95 27.66
N SER A 211 -4.32 11.57 27.64
CA SER A 211 -4.66 12.59 26.64
C SER A 211 -3.62 13.73 26.65
N PRO A 212 -3.02 14.09 25.50
CA PRO A 212 -1.93 15.05 25.45
C PRO A 212 -2.37 16.48 25.74
N MET A 213 -3.66 16.78 25.55
CA MET A 213 -4.23 18.12 25.74
C MET A 213 -4.73 18.35 27.17
N THR A 214 -5.35 17.33 27.77
CA THR A 214 -6.07 17.45 29.04
C THR A 214 -5.43 16.68 30.19
N GLY A 215 -4.57 15.70 29.91
CA GLY A 215 -4.02 14.77 30.89
C GLY A 215 -5.04 13.76 31.44
N ASN A 216 -6.24 13.67 30.86
CA ASN A 216 -7.26 12.71 31.26
C ASN A 216 -6.88 11.27 30.86
N ASP A 217 -7.53 10.31 31.51
CA ASP A 217 -7.47 8.90 31.14
C ASP A 217 -8.12 8.64 29.79
N LEU A 218 -7.59 7.64 29.10
CA LEU A 218 -8.04 7.20 27.78
C LEU A 218 -8.79 5.88 27.88
N SER A 219 -9.77 5.68 27.00
CA SER A 219 -10.40 4.39 26.81
C SER A 219 -9.39 3.35 26.29
N PRO A 220 -9.65 2.04 26.49
CA PRO A 220 -8.89 1.01 25.81
C PRO A 220 -8.89 1.21 24.28
N PRO A 221 -7.83 0.78 23.57
CA PRO A 221 -7.80 0.79 22.12
C PRO A 221 -8.94 -0.05 21.53
N VAL A 222 -9.67 0.52 20.57
CA VAL A 222 -10.73 -0.15 19.82
C VAL A 222 -10.48 -0.04 18.33
N SER A 223 -10.83 -1.07 17.57
CA SER A 223 -10.76 -1.04 16.11
C SER A 223 -11.78 -0.04 15.56
N PHE A 224 -11.32 0.86 14.68
CA PHE A 224 -12.12 1.90 14.04
C PHE A 224 -11.97 1.80 12.53
N ASN A 225 -13.09 1.56 11.84
CA ASN A 225 -13.10 1.47 10.39
C ASN A 225 -12.86 2.85 9.76
N LEU A 226 -11.84 2.93 8.89
CA LEU A 226 -11.45 4.17 8.23
C LEU A 226 -12.29 4.47 6.98
N MET A 227 -13.33 3.71 6.67
CA MET A 227 -14.24 4.01 5.57
C MET A 227 -15.48 4.75 6.08
N PHE A 228 -15.92 5.77 5.33
CA PHE A 228 -17.19 6.43 5.60
C PHE A 228 -18.35 5.52 5.24
N LYS A 229 -19.10 5.05 6.25
CA LYS A 229 -20.28 4.21 6.06
C LYS A 229 -21.51 5.05 5.76
N THR A 230 -22.37 4.55 4.88
CA THR A 230 -23.66 5.13 4.51
C THR A 230 -24.65 4.01 4.18
N PHE A 231 -25.89 4.37 3.82
CA PHE A 231 -26.91 3.44 3.36
C PHE A 231 -27.44 3.87 2.00
N ILE A 232 -27.50 2.92 1.07
CA ILE A 232 -27.97 3.13 -0.29
C ILE A 232 -29.49 2.87 -0.32
N GLY A 233 -30.24 3.88 -0.75
CA GLY A 233 -31.70 3.84 -0.79
C GLY A 233 -32.37 4.15 0.57
N PRO A 234 -33.67 4.49 0.55
CA PRO A 234 -34.37 5.04 1.72
C PRO A 234 -34.61 4.03 2.84
N GLY A 235 -34.59 2.73 2.54
CA GLY A 235 -34.93 1.67 3.50
C GLY A 235 -33.81 1.25 4.44
N GLY A 236 -32.58 1.74 4.28
CA GLY A 236 -31.44 1.32 5.11
C GLY A 236 -30.98 -0.13 4.90
N ASN A 237 -31.57 -0.87 3.95
CA ASN A 237 -31.31 -2.30 3.75
C ASN A 237 -30.02 -2.60 2.98
N MET A 238 -29.41 -1.59 2.35
CA MET A 238 -28.19 -1.75 1.57
C MET A 238 -27.07 -0.90 2.18
N PRO A 239 -26.28 -1.44 3.12
CA PRO A 239 -25.10 -0.74 3.61
C PRO A 239 -24.10 -0.51 2.48
N GLY A 240 -23.49 0.67 2.50
CA GLY A 240 -22.46 1.06 1.54
C GLY A 240 -21.43 1.95 2.19
N TYR A 241 -20.41 2.27 1.42
CA TYR A 241 -19.33 3.15 1.84
C TYR A 241 -18.99 4.14 0.74
N LEU A 242 -18.34 5.23 1.10
CA LEU A 242 -17.55 6.01 0.15
C LEU A 242 -16.23 5.27 -0.11
N ARG A 243 -15.83 5.19 -1.38
CA ARG A 243 -14.64 4.43 -1.80
C ARG A 243 -13.35 4.95 -1.14
N PRO A 244 -12.50 4.08 -0.57
CA PRO A 244 -11.20 4.48 -0.01
C PRO A 244 -10.09 4.62 -1.05
N GLU A 245 -10.31 4.07 -2.25
CA GLU A 245 -9.45 4.12 -3.44
C GLU A 245 -10.33 4.13 -4.71
N THR A 246 -9.75 4.36 -5.88
CA THR A 246 -10.47 4.39 -7.16
C THR A 246 -10.31 3.08 -7.97
N ALA A 247 -9.27 2.29 -7.69
CA ALA A 247 -8.91 1.04 -8.35
C ALA A 247 -10.07 0.02 -8.48
N GLN A 248 -10.90 -0.13 -7.44
CA GLN A 248 -12.01 -1.11 -7.44
C GLN A 248 -12.99 -0.91 -8.62
N GLY A 249 -13.22 0.34 -9.04
CA GLY A 249 -14.06 0.63 -10.20
C GLY A 249 -13.48 0.07 -11.50
N ILE A 250 -12.16 0.08 -11.64
CA ILE A 250 -11.44 -0.46 -12.79
C ILE A 250 -11.53 -1.99 -12.80
N PHE A 251 -11.27 -2.65 -11.66
CA PHE A 251 -11.32 -4.10 -11.55
C PHE A 251 -12.71 -4.68 -11.88
N LEU A 252 -13.78 -4.04 -11.40
CA LEU A 252 -15.15 -4.47 -11.67
C LEU A 252 -15.55 -4.31 -13.15
N ASN A 253 -14.87 -3.43 -13.89
CA ASN A 253 -15.08 -3.20 -15.32
C ASN A 253 -14.05 -3.91 -16.21
N PHE A 254 -13.19 -4.77 -15.65
CA PHE A 254 -12.10 -5.42 -16.37
C PHE A 254 -12.53 -6.08 -17.69
N LYS A 255 -13.64 -6.82 -17.72
CA LYS A 255 -14.11 -7.49 -18.95
C LYS A 255 -14.38 -6.52 -20.09
N ARG A 256 -15.01 -5.37 -19.79
CA ARG A 256 -15.34 -4.35 -20.80
C ARG A 256 -14.10 -3.60 -21.28
N LEU A 257 -13.17 -3.33 -20.35
CA LEU A 257 -11.89 -2.71 -20.68
C LEU A 257 -11.03 -3.61 -21.55
N LEU A 258 -10.96 -4.90 -21.21
CA LEU A 258 -10.26 -5.91 -22.00
C LEU A 258 -10.90 -6.08 -23.39
N GLU A 259 -12.24 -6.09 -23.48
CA GLU A 259 -12.97 -6.12 -24.75
C GLU A 259 -12.66 -4.90 -25.62
N PHE A 260 -12.58 -3.70 -25.02
CA PHE A 260 -12.18 -2.49 -25.73
C PHE A 260 -10.76 -2.61 -26.31
N ASN A 261 -9.85 -3.28 -25.59
CA ASN A 261 -8.52 -3.63 -26.10
C ASN A 261 -8.48 -4.94 -26.92
N GLN A 262 -9.62 -5.37 -27.47
CA GLN A 262 -9.75 -6.55 -28.34
C GLN A 262 -9.25 -7.86 -27.71
N GLY A 263 -9.36 -8.00 -26.39
CA GLY A 263 -8.92 -9.19 -25.67
C GLY A 263 -7.41 -9.30 -25.44
N LYS A 264 -6.62 -8.29 -25.82
CA LYS A 264 -5.16 -8.36 -25.77
C LYS A 264 -4.57 -7.75 -24.50
N LEU A 265 -3.46 -8.33 -24.04
CA LEU A 265 -2.57 -7.77 -23.03
C LEU A 265 -1.24 -7.36 -23.68
N PRO A 266 -0.50 -6.38 -23.11
CA PRO A 266 -0.90 -5.54 -21.98
C PRO A 266 -1.90 -4.45 -22.37
N PHE A 267 -2.63 -3.93 -21.38
CA PHE A 267 -3.36 -2.65 -21.49
C PHE A 267 -3.43 -1.96 -20.13
N ALA A 268 -3.68 -0.66 -20.12
CA ALA A 268 -3.88 0.09 -18.89
C ALA A 268 -5.25 0.76 -18.87
N ALA A 269 -5.82 0.88 -17.68
CA ALA A 269 -6.97 1.73 -17.41
C ALA A 269 -6.64 2.72 -16.28
N ALA A 270 -7.25 3.89 -16.31
CA ALA A 270 -7.02 4.95 -15.34
C ALA A 270 -8.32 5.54 -14.84
N GLN A 271 -8.26 6.11 -13.63
CA GLN A 271 -9.35 6.88 -13.07
C GLN A 271 -8.81 8.06 -12.26
N ILE A 272 -9.43 9.22 -12.45
CA ILE A 272 -9.13 10.44 -11.70
C ILE A 272 -10.39 10.84 -10.95
N GLY A 273 -10.35 10.83 -9.62
CA GLY A 273 -11.51 11.20 -8.83
C GLY A 273 -11.25 11.21 -7.34
N ASN A 274 -12.27 11.59 -6.57
CA ASN A 274 -12.13 11.67 -5.12
C ASN A 274 -12.20 10.27 -4.47
N SER A 275 -11.45 10.13 -3.39
CA SER A 275 -11.46 9.01 -2.45
C SER A 275 -11.52 9.53 -1.02
N PHE A 276 -12.04 8.69 -0.13
CA PHE A 276 -12.43 9.09 1.21
C PHE A 276 -11.82 8.16 2.25
N ARG A 277 -11.14 8.74 3.25
CA ARG A 277 -10.57 8.01 4.38
C ARG A 277 -10.96 8.72 5.66
N ASN A 278 -11.72 8.09 6.53
CA ASN A 278 -12.18 8.62 7.79
C ASN A 278 -11.05 8.62 8.83
N GLU A 279 -10.01 9.41 8.55
CA GLU A 279 -8.82 9.54 9.39
C GLU A 279 -9.20 9.97 10.82
N ILE A 280 -8.65 9.27 11.81
CA ILE A 280 -8.98 9.46 13.23
C ILE A 280 -8.58 10.88 13.70
N SER A 281 -7.37 11.34 13.37
CA SER A 281 -6.86 12.64 13.79
C SER A 281 -6.00 13.31 12.69
N PRO A 282 -6.62 13.94 11.68
CA PRO A 282 -5.89 14.61 10.60
C PRO A 282 -5.25 15.92 11.09
N ARG A 283 -3.92 15.97 11.20
CA ARG A 283 -3.16 17.11 11.78
C ARG A 283 -2.09 17.73 10.87
N SER A 284 -1.92 17.22 9.64
CA SER A 284 -0.78 17.57 8.76
C SER A 284 -1.18 18.37 7.52
N GLY A 285 -2.14 19.29 7.64
CA GLY A 285 -2.62 20.07 6.49
C GLY A 285 -3.20 19.17 5.39
N LEU A 286 -2.80 19.42 4.13
CA LEU A 286 -3.20 18.62 2.97
C LEU A 286 -2.54 17.23 2.90
N ILE A 287 -1.52 16.93 3.73
CA ILE A 287 -0.82 15.63 3.71
C ILE A 287 -1.72 14.50 4.23
N ARG A 288 -2.63 14.81 5.16
CA ARG A 288 -3.53 13.81 5.75
C ARG A 288 -4.92 14.39 5.90
N VAL A 289 -5.76 14.09 4.91
CA VAL A 289 -7.12 14.62 4.74
C VAL A 289 -8.12 13.47 4.65
N ARG A 290 -9.40 13.80 4.84
CA ARG A 290 -10.49 12.83 4.80
C ARG A 290 -11.11 12.63 3.43
N GLU A 291 -10.94 13.62 2.56
CA GLU A 291 -11.33 13.60 1.16
C GLU A 291 -10.20 14.18 0.32
N PHE A 292 -9.80 13.47 -0.72
CA PHE A 292 -8.76 13.91 -1.64
C PHE A 292 -8.95 13.31 -3.02
N THR A 293 -8.44 14.00 -4.03
CA THR A 293 -8.44 13.52 -5.42
C THR A 293 -7.22 12.66 -5.65
N MET A 294 -7.43 11.46 -6.19
CA MET A 294 -6.38 10.55 -6.61
C MET A 294 -6.44 10.35 -8.13
N ALA A 295 -5.30 9.99 -8.70
CA ALA A 295 -5.19 9.56 -10.09
C ALA A 295 -4.48 8.20 -10.08
N GLU A 296 -5.22 7.13 -10.34
CA GLU A 296 -4.71 5.75 -10.30
C GLU A 296 -4.69 5.15 -11.70
N ILE A 297 -3.69 4.30 -11.94
CA ILE A 297 -3.50 3.54 -13.18
C ILE A 297 -3.38 2.07 -12.80
N GLU A 298 -4.22 1.24 -13.40
CA GLU A 298 -4.11 -0.22 -13.34
C GLU A 298 -3.55 -0.70 -14.68
N HIS A 299 -2.29 -1.14 -14.68
CA HIS A 299 -1.62 -1.69 -15.86
C HIS A 299 -1.68 -3.22 -15.82
N PHE A 300 -2.54 -3.81 -16.65
CA PHE A 300 -2.70 -5.25 -16.78
C PHE A 300 -1.69 -5.80 -17.78
N VAL A 301 -0.85 -6.73 -17.34
CA VAL A 301 0.20 -7.36 -18.14
C VAL A 301 0.20 -8.88 -17.95
N ASP A 302 0.62 -9.62 -18.98
CA ASP A 302 0.84 -11.05 -18.89
C ASP A 302 1.96 -11.33 -17.86
N PRO A 303 1.72 -12.16 -16.82
CA PRO A 303 2.73 -12.45 -15.80
C PRO A 303 4.03 -13.07 -16.37
N SER A 304 3.97 -13.69 -17.55
CA SER A 304 5.12 -14.25 -18.24
C SER A 304 5.89 -13.23 -19.09
N GLU A 305 5.30 -12.05 -19.35
CA GLU A 305 5.86 -10.99 -20.19
C GLU A 305 5.86 -9.65 -19.45
N LYS A 306 6.45 -9.61 -18.25
CA LYS A 306 6.66 -8.37 -17.48
C LYS A 306 7.81 -7.53 -18.06
N ASP A 307 7.77 -7.24 -19.35
CA ASP A 307 8.70 -6.35 -20.03
C ASP A 307 7.95 -5.17 -20.68
N HIS A 308 8.45 -3.95 -20.49
CA HIS A 308 7.83 -2.75 -21.06
C HIS A 308 8.60 -2.25 -22.30
N PRO A 309 7.98 -2.21 -23.49
CA PRO A 309 8.67 -1.90 -24.74
C PRO A 309 9.27 -0.49 -24.77
N LYS A 310 8.73 0.44 -23.98
CA LYS A 310 9.22 1.82 -23.87
C LYS A 310 10.22 2.05 -22.72
N PHE A 311 10.69 1.01 -22.02
CA PHE A 311 11.60 1.18 -20.87
C PHE A 311 12.87 1.95 -21.22
N GLN A 312 13.41 1.76 -22.44
CA GLN A 312 14.60 2.45 -22.91
C GLN A 312 14.46 3.98 -22.90
N ASN A 313 13.24 4.52 -23.01
CA ASN A 313 12.99 5.96 -22.99
C ASN A 313 13.31 6.60 -21.63
N VAL A 314 13.37 5.79 -20.56
CA VAL A 314 13.60 6.26 -19.19
C VAL A 314 14.80 5.60 -18.52
N ALA A 315 15.45 4.63 -19.19
CA ALA A 315 16.56 3.86 -18.63
C ALA A 315 17.76 4.73 -18.21
N ASP A 316 18.00 5.86 -18.89
CA ASP A 316 19.13 6.76 -18.61
C ASP A 316 18.88 7.75 -17.46
N LEU A 317 17.67 7.75 -16.87
CA LEU A 317 17.36 8.62 -15.73
C LEU A 317 18.19 8.23 -14.51
N HIS A 318 18.74 9.25 -13.84
CA HIS A 318 19.50 9.09 -12.61
C HIS A 318 18.67 9.60 -11.42
N LEU A 319 18.16 8.68 -10.62
CA LEU A 319 17.22 8.97 -9.53
C LEU A 319 17.65 8.28 -8.23
N TYR A 320 17.19 8.80 -7.09
CA TYR A 320 17.50 8.23 -5.78
C TYR A 320 16.61 7.02 -5.51
N LEU A 321 17.22 5.85 -5.39
CA LEU A 321 16.58 4.59 -5.00
C LEU A 321 16.95 4.23 -3.57
N TYR A 322 15.94 3.90 -2.77
CA TYR A 322 16.09 3.43 -1.40
C TYR A 322 15.48 2.03 -1.25
N SER A 323 16.25 1.03 -1.71
CA SER A 323 15.80 -0.36 -1.74
C SER A 323 15.55 -0.93 -0.35
N ALA A 324 14.78 -2.02 -0.26
CA ALA A 324 14.52 -2.72 0.98
C ALA A 324 15.84 -3.20 1.62
N LYS A 325 16.80 -3.67 0.81
CA LYS A 325 18.16 -4.05 1.27
C LYS A 325 18.94 -2.87 1.87
N ALA A 326 18.88 -1.70 1.23
CA ALA A 326 19.52 -0.49 1.74
C ALA A 326 18.88 -0.02 3.04
N GLN A 327 17.54 -0.06 3.12
CA GLN A 327 16.83 0.15 4.37
C GLN A 327 17.34 -0.83 5.41
N VAL A 328 17.21 -2.15 5.21
CA VAL A 328 17.67 -3.20 6.14
C VAL A 328 19.09 -2.91 6.62
N SER A 329 20.04 -2.64 5.74
CA SER A 329 21.44 -2.39 6.13
C SER A 329 21.75 -0.99 6.69
N GLY A 330 20.76 -0.08 6.75
CA GLY A 330 20.93 1.31 7.18
C GLY A 330 21.83 2.15 6.30
N GLN A 331 21.91 1.79 5.04
CA GLN A 331 22.58 2.59 4.04
C GLN A 331 21.61 3.64 3.53
N SER A 332 22.08 4.85 3.27
CA SER A 332 21.25 5.89 2.68
C SER A 332 20.84 5.55 1.24
N ALA A 333 19.81 6.21 0.74
CA ALA A 333 19.38 6.11 -0.66
C ALA A 333 20.54 6.40 -1.62
N ARG A 334 20.61 5.66 -2.74
CA ARG A 334 21.68 5.80 -3.73
C ARG A 334 21.13 6.37 -5.02
N LYS A 335 21.85 7.30 -5.62
CA LYS A 335 21.54 7.78 -6.96
C LYS A 335 22.01 6.72 -7.97
N MET A 336 21.09 6.14 -8.72
CA MET A 336 21.36 5.07 -9.67
C MET A 336 20.76 5.41 -11.03
N ARG A 337 21.41 4.98 -12.10
CA ARG A 337 20.80 4.93 -13.43
C ARG A 337 19.69 3.87 -13.41
N LEU A 338 18.54 4.21 -13.97
CA LEU A 338 17.34 3.37 -13.88
C LEU A 338 17.51 2.04 -14.62
N GLY A 339 18.20 2.04 -15.76
CA GLY A 339 18.61 0.84 -16.48
C GLY A 339 19.44 -0.11 -15.61
N ASP A 340 20.51 0.42 -15.00
CA ASP A 340 21.39 -0.35 -14.11
C ASP A 340 20.63 -0.93 -12.90
N ALA A 341 19.63 -0.23 -12.37
CA ALA A 341 18.82 -0.70 -11.26
C ALA A 341 17.94 -1.90 -11.64
N VAL A 342 17.43 -1.95 -12.87
CA VAL A 342 16.69 -3.11 -13.39
C VAL A 342 17.65 -4.26 -13.72
N GLU A 343 18.78 -3.98 -14.38
CA GLU A 343 19.80 -4.99 -14.71
C GLU A 343 20.39 -5.68 -13.47
N GLN A 344 20.57 -4.95 -12.38
CA GLN A 344 21.08 -5.48 -11.10
C GLN A 344 19.98 -6.15 -10.25
N GLY A 345 18.73 -6.17 -10.70
CA GLY A 345 17.59 -6.72 -9.96
C GLY A 345 17.26 -5.94 -8.68
N VAL A 346 17.60 -4.65 -8.63
CA VAL A 346 17.13 -3.76 -7.55
C VAL A 346 15.65 -3.46 -7.76
N ILE A 347 15.26 -3.14 -8.99
CA ILE A 347 13.87 -3.05 -9.45
C ILE A 347 13.54 -4.35 -10.18
N ASN A 348 12.42 -4.97 -9.84
CA ASN A 348 12.09 -6.34 -10.25
C ASN A 348 12.03 -6.54 -11.79
N ASN A 349 11.43 -5.61 -12.52
CA ASN A 349 11.22 -5.73 -13.96
C ASN A 349 11.12 -4.36 -14.65
N SER A 350 11.16 -4.35 -15.98
CA SER A 350 11.16 -3.12 -16.78
C SER A 350 9.80 -2.42 -16.83
N VAL A 351 8.68 -3.09 -16.49
CA VAL A 351 7.36 -2.44 -16.30
C VAL A 351 7.38 -1.53 -15.08
N LEU A 352 7.81 -2.04 -13.91
CA LEU A 352 8.03 -1.21 -12.72
C LEU A 352 9.05 -0.11 -12.99
N GLY A 353 10.17 -0.45 -13.63
CA GLY A 353 11.18 0.52 -14.03
C GLY A 353 10.60 1.63 -14.92
N TYR A 354 9.77 1.29 -15.90
CA TYR A 354 9.15 2.25 -16.79
C TYR A 354 8.26 3.24 -16.03
N PHE A 355 7.36 2.73 -15.18
CA PHE A 355 6.47 3.58 -14.40
C PHE A 355 7.23 4.43 -13.38
N ILE A 356 8.26 3.91 -12.71
CA ILE A 356 9.15 4.71 -11.83
C ILE A 356 9.76 5.88 -12.62
N GLY A 357 10.29 5.62 -13.82
CA GLY A 357 10.86 6.65 -14.68
C GLY A 357 9.83 7.70 -15.12
N ARG A 358 8.63 7.26 -15.53
CA ARG A 358 7.54 8.19 -15.90
C ARG A 358 7.04 8.99 -14.70
N ILE A 359 6.92 8.39 -13.52
CA ILE A 359 6.55 9.09 -12.27
C ILE A 359 7.59 10.16 -11.95
N TYR A 360 8.89 9.84 -12.04
CA TYR A 360 9.96 10.81 -11.83
C TYR A 360 9.84 12.01 -12.79
N LEU A 361 9.66 11.74 -14.09
CA LEU A 361 9.50 12.79 -15.09
C LEU A 361 8.25 13.64 -14.86
N TYR A 362 7.15 13.04 -14.41
CA TYR A 362 5.92 13.77 -14.09
C TYR A 362 6.13 14.69 -12.88
N LEU A 363 6.63 14.15 -11.77
CA LEU A 363 6.83 14.90 -10.52
C LEU A 363 7.78 16.07 -10.72
N THR A 364 8.87 15.86 -11.45
CA THR A 364 9.82 16.93 -11.78
C THR A 364 9.21 17.98 -12.71
N LYS A 365 8.38 17.57 -13.67
CA LYS A 365 7.65 18.49 -14.58
C LYS A 365 6.64 19.38 -13.85
N VAL A 366 5.98 18.87 -12.81
CA VAL A 366 5.04 19.67 -11.99
C VAL A 366 5.72 20.48 -10.88
N GLY A 367 7.05 20.43 -10.79
CA GLY A 367 7.86 21.30 -9.93
C GLY A 367 8.40 20.67 -8.64
N VAL A 368 8.34 19.35 -8.49
CA VAL A 368 9.01 18.66 -7.37
C VAL A 368 10.52 18.64 -7.61
N SER A 369 11.31 19.14 -6.67
CA SER A 369 12.76 19.20 -6.81
C SER A 369 13.39 17.80 -6.82
N PRO A 370 14.23 17.46 -7.82
CA PRO A 370 14.86 16.14 -7.93
C PRO A 370 15.74 15.71 -6.74
N ASP A 371 16.35 16.67 -6.04
CA ASP A 371 17.17 16.50 -4.83
C ASP A 371 16.32 16.18 -3.58
N LYS A 372 15.03 16.49 -3.63
CA LYS A 372 14.05 16.22 -2.58
C LYS A 372 13.07 15.12 -2.98
N LEU A 373 13.42 14.29 -3.97
CA LEU A 373 12.63 13.18 -4.47
C LEU A 373 13.44 11.88 -4.41
N ARG A 374 12.86 10.83 -3.83
CA ARG A 374 13.42 9.48 -3.84
C ARG A 374 12.33 8.44 -4.08
N PHE A 375 12.71 7.24 -4.48
CA PHE A 375 11.81 6.09 -4.54
C PHE A 375 12.22 5.09 -3.46
N ARG A 376 11.33 4.79 -2.53
CA ARG A 376 11.55 3.85 -1.42
C ARG A 376 10.82 2.56 -1.71
N GLN A 377 11.53 1.44 -1.66
CA GLN A 377 10.91 0.12 -1.80
C GLN A 377 10.25 -0.30 -0.49
N HIS A 378 9.09 -0.95 -0.53
CA HIS A 378 8.50 -1.55 0.66
C HIS A 378 9.37 -2.69 1.20
N MET A 379 9.42 -2.84 2.53
CA MET A 379 10.04 -4.00 3.17
C MET A 379 9.08 -5.20 3.21
N GLU A 380 9.59 -6.43 3.38
CA GLU A 380 8.76 -7.65 3.43
C GLU A 380 7.59 -7.57 4.42
N ASN A 381 7.78 -6.87 5.55
CA ASN A 381 6.75 -6.70 6.60
C ASN A 381 5.78 -5.53 6.34
N GLU A 382 6.02 -4.74 5.30
CA GLU A 382 5.18 -3.60 4.87
C GLU A 382 4.41 -3.92 3.58
N MET A 383 4.92 -4.87 2.78
CA MET A 383 4.23 -5.32 1.58
C MET A 383 2.84 -5.84 1.96
N ALA A 384 1.82 -5.33 1.26
CA ALA A 384 0.51 -5.96 1.30
C ALA A 384 0.66 -7.44 0.93
N HIS A 385 -0.12 -8.33 1.56
CA HIS A 385 0.00 -9.79 1.40
C HIS A 385 -0.15 -10.30 -0.06
N TYR A 386 -0.52 -9.42 -0.99
CA TYR A 386 -0.69 -9.68 -2.42
C TYR A 386 0.30 -8.97 -3.33
N ALA A 387 1.12 -8.04 -2.82
CA ALA A 387 2.09 -7.29 -3.62
C ALA A 387 3.40 -8.07 -3.74
N CYS A 388 3.96 -8.14 -4.95
CA CYS A 388 5.24 -8.82 -5.19
C CYS A 388 6.45 -7.86 -5.23
N ASP A 389 6.22 -6.58 -5.51
CA ASP A 389 7.16 -5.47 -5.30
C ASP A 389 6.34 -4.17 -5.19
N CYS A 390 6.85 -3.18 -4.45
CA CYS A 390 6.20 -1.87 -4.32
C CYS A 390 7.22 -0.78 -4.07
N TRP A 391 7.10 0.32 -4.81
CA TRP A 391 7.97 1.48 -4.72
C TRP A 391 7.15 2.75 -4.53
N ASP A 392 7.45 3.48 -3.46
CA ASP A 392 6.83 4.76 -3.14
C ASP A 392 7.73 5.90 -3.62
N ALA A 393 7.20 6.81 -4.43
CA ALA A 393 7.83 8.10 -4.65
C ALA A 393 7.60 8.96 -3.41
N GLU A 394 8.68 9.26 -2.69
CA GLU A 394 8.68 10.09 -1.50
C GLU A 394 9.29 11.46 -1.78
N SER A 395 8.62 12.51 -1.29
CA SER A 395 9.14 13.87 -1.32
C SER A 395 9.60 14.32 0.06
N LYS A 396 10.74 15.02 0.12
CA LYS A 396 11.27 15.59 1.35
C LYS A 396 10.65 16.95 1.62
N THR A 397 9.88 17.06 2.69
CA THR A 397 9.14 18.26 3.09
C THR A 397 9.54 18.74 4.49
N SER A 398 8.92 19.81 4.98
CA SER A 398 9.04 20.23 6.39
C SER A 398 8.51 19.19 7.40
N TYR A 399 7.79 18.16 6.93
CA TYR A 399 7.29 17.04 7.73
C TYR A 399 8.18 15.79 7.61
N GLY A 400 9.32 15.89 6.90
CA GLY A 400 10.17 14.75 6.56
C GLY A 400 9.82 14.17 5.19
N TRP A 401 10.25 12.92 4.97
CA TRP A 401 9.90 12.16 3.77
C TRP A 401 8.45 11.68 3.86
N ILE A 402 7.65 12.02 2.85
CA ILE A 402 6.26 11.60 2.73
C ILE A 402 6.03 10.96 1.37
N GLU A 403 5.27 9.86 1.35
CA GLU A 403 4.77 9.27 0.12
C GLU A 403 3.84 10.25 -0.60
N ILE A 404 4.04 10.41 -1.91
CA ILE A 404 3.15 11.17 -2.79
C ILE A 404 2.66 10.37 -4.00
N VAL A 405 3.30 9.24 -4.32
CA VAL A 405 2.85 8.26 -5.33
C VAL A 405 3.26 6.86 -4.89
N GLY A 406 2.31 5.95 -4.75
CA GLY A 406 2.59 4.51 -4.61
C GLY A 406 2.62 3.82 -5.97
N CYS A 407 3.60 2.95 -6.21
CA CYS A 407 3.72 2.12 -7.42
C CYS A 407 3.86 0.65 -7.02
N ALA A 408 2.74 -0.08 -7.06
CA ALA A 408 2.64 -1.44 -6.53
C ALA A 408 2.42 -2.48 -7.65
N ASP A 409 3.07 -3.63 -7.54
CA ASP A 409 2.79 -4.81 -8.36
C ASP A 409 1.91 -5.80 -7.58
N ARG A 410 0.58 -5.69 -7.78
CA ARG A 410 -0.46 -6.42 -7.03
C ARG A 410 -0.78 -7.81 -7.57
N SER A 411 -0.02 -8.30 -8.55
CA SER A 411 -0.27 -9.57 -9.24
C SER A 411 -1.72 -9.71 -9.72
N CYS A 412 -2.43 -10.80 -9.39
CA CYS A 412 -3.81 -11.08 -9.80
C CYS A 412 -4.82 -11.08 -8.64
N TYR A 413 -4.45 -10.57 -7.47
CA TYR A 413 -5.25 -10.68 -6.25
C TYR A 413 -6.65 -10.09 -6.40
N ASP A 414 -6.76 -8.85 -6.87
CA ASP A 414 -8.03 -8.13 -6.94
C ASP A 414 -9.01 -8.80 -7.92
N LEU A 415 -8.56 -9.13 -9.13
CA LEU A 415 -9.36 -9.85 -10.12
C LEU A 415 -9.78 -11.24 -9.59
N SER A 416 -8.89 -11.96 -8.92
CA SER A 416 -9.17 -13.29 -8.36
C SER A 416 -10.18 -13.25 -7.21
N CYS A 417 -10.11 -12.24 -6.35
CA CYS A 417 -11.06 -12.05 -5.25
C CYS A 417 -12.46 -11.79 -5.79
N HIS A 418 -12.61 -10.84 -6.72
CA HIS A 418 -13.90 -10.53 -7.34
C HIS A 418 -14.44 -11.68 -8.17
N ALA A 419 -13.60 -12.37 -8.95
CA ALA A 419 -14.02 -13.53 -9.73
C ALA A 419 -14.57 -14.66 -8.84
N ARG A 420 -13.91 -14.97 -7.72
CA ARG A 420 -14.38 -15.99 -6.75
C ARG A 420 -15.68 -15.58 -6.08
N ALA A 421 -15.79 -14.33 -5.64
CA ALA A 421 -16.98 -13.85 -4.93
C ALA A 421 -18.22 -13.78 -5.83
N THR A 422 -18.05 -13.29 -7.07
CA THR A 422 -19.15 -13.09 -8.02
C THR A 422 -19.44 -14.31 -8.89
N LYS A 423 -18.52 -15.29 -8.94
CA LYS A 423 -18.53 -16.42 -9.87
C LYS A 423 -18.47 -16.00 -11.34
N VAL A 424 -17.96 -14.81 -11.62
CA VAL A 424 -17.73 -14.28 -12.98
C VAL A 424 -16.24 -14.35 -13.29
N PRO A 425 -15.79 -15.11 -14.30
CA PRO A 425 -14.39 -15.16 -14.68
C PRO A 425 -13.88 -13.78 -15.16
N LEU A 426 -12.80 -13.31 -14.53
CA LEU A 426 -12.07 -12.09 -14.89
C LEU A 426 -10.65 -12.47 -15.36
N VAL A 427 -10.58 -13.00 -16.58
CA VAL A 427 -9.34 -13.54 -17.18
C VAL A 427 -9.16 -13.00 -18.59
N ALA A 428 -7.92 -13.02 -19.08
CA ALA A 428 -7.60 -12.83 -20.49
C ALA A 428 -7.23 -14.18 -21.12
N GLU A 429 -7.39 -14.29 -22.43
CA GLU A 429 -7.03 -15.48 -23.21
C GLU A 429 -5.88 -15.15 -24.16
N LYS A 430 -4.94 -16.08 -24.30
CA LYS A 430 -3.80 -15.97 -25.20
C LYS A 430 -3.76 -17.19 -26.11
N PRO A 431 -3.69 -17.02 -27.44
CA PRO A 431 -3.54 -18.14 -28.33
C PRO A 431 -2.19 -18.83 -28.07
N LEU A 432 -2.21 -20.16 -27.98
CA LEU A 432 -0.99 -20.94 -27.94
C LEU A 432 -0.32 -20.92 -29.31
N LYS A 433 1.03 -20.92 -29.34
CA LYS A 433 1.79 -21.00 -30.60
C LYS A 433 1.44 -22.26 -31.39
N GLU A 434 1.27 -23.37 -30.68
CA GLU A 434 0.86 -24.65 -31.23
C GLU A 434 -0.28 -25.21 -30.37
N PRO A 435 -1.36 -25.75 -30.97
CA PRO A 435 -2.43 -26.40 -30.22
C PRO A 435 -1.87 -27.58 -29.41
N LYS A 436 -2.21 -27.63 -28.11
CA LYS A 436 -1.81 -28.73 -27.23
C LYS A 436 -2.91 -29.79 -27.19
N THR A 437 -2.68 -30.93 -27.84
CA THR A 437 -3.53 -32.11 -27.68
C THR A 437 -3.19 -32.79 -26.36
N VAL A 438 -4.22 -33.07 -25.55
CA VAL A 438 -4.07 -33.79 -24.27
C VAL A 438 -5.01 -34.98 -24.31
N ASN A 439 -4.49 -36.18 -24.05
CA ASN A 439 -5.33 -37.36 -23.86
C ASN A 439 -6.04 -37.22 -22.51
N VAL A 440 -7.37 -37.27 -22.53
CA VAL A 440 -8.20 -37.18 -21.32
C VAL A 440 -9.03 -38.45 -21.23
N VAL A 441 -8.75 -39.26 -20.22
CA VAL A 441 -9.57 -40.43 -19.86
C VAL A 441 -10.36 -40.04 -18.62
N GLN A 442 -11.69 -39.98 -18.74
CA GLN A 442 -12.59 -39.58 -17.66
C GLN A 442 -13.88 -40.37 -17.73
N PHE A 443 -14.54 -40.58 -16.59
CA PHE A 443 -15.89 -41.12 -16.57
C PHE A 443 -16.89 -40.12 -17.15
N GLU A 444 -17.83 -40.62 -17.97
CA GLU A 444 -18.99 -39.85 -18.45
C GLU A 444 -20.29 -40.34 -17.78
N PRO A 445 -20.59 -39.91 -16.54
CA PRO A 445 -21.71 -40.44 -15.79
C PRO A 445 -23.07 -39.99 -16.32
N ASN A 446 -24.01 -40.93 -16.47
CA ASN A 446 -25.42 -40.60 -16.70
C ASN A 446 -26.05 -40.05 -15.40
N LYS A 447 -25.95 -38.73 -15.22
CA LYS A 447 -26.43 -38.02 -14.02
C LYS A 447 -27.92 -38.28 -13.73
N GLY A 448 -28.74 -38.44 -14.76
CA GLY A 448 -30.18 -38.71 -14.61
C GLY A 448 -30.45 -40.10 -14.04
N ALA A 449 -29.74 -41.12 -14.53
CA ALA A 449 -29.84 -42.48 -14.01
C ALA A 449 -29.31 -42.58 -12.58
N ILE A 450 -28.13 -42.01 -12.32
CA ILE A 450 -27.49 -42.01 -10.99
C ILE A 450 -28.37 -41.25 -9.98
N GLY A 451 -28.91 -40.09 -10.35
CA GLY A 451 -29.80 -39.33 -9.50
C GLY A 451 -31.07 -40.09 -9.12
N LYS A 452 -31.67 -40.84 -10.06
CA LYS A 452 -32.86 -41.66 -9.80
C LYS A 452 -32.57 -42.87 -8.92
N ALA A 453 -31.45 -43.56 -9.14
CA ALA A 453 -31.08 -44.77 -8.41
C ALA A 453 -30.58 -44.49 -7.00
N TYR A 454 -29.70 -43.49 -6.83
CA TYR A 454 -28.96 -43.25 -5.58
C TYR A 454 -29.52 -42.09 -4.74
N LYS A 455 -30.44 -41.27 -5.28
CA LYS A 455 -31.12 -40.18 -4.56
C LYS A 455 -30.16 -39.27 -3.78
N LYS A 456 -30.18 -39.33 -2.44
CA LYS A 456 -29.33 -38.50 -1.57
C LYS A 456 -27.84 -38.83 -1.72
N ASP A 457 -27.52 -40.07 -2.08
CA ASP A 457 -26.15 -40.56 -2.22
C ASP A 457 -25.59 -40.29 -3.62
N ALA A 458 -26.43 -39.90 -4.58
CA ALA A 458 -26.00 -39.54 -5.93
C ALA A 458 -24.95 -38.42 -5.94
N LYS A 459 -25.01 -37.52 -4.96
CA LYS A 459 -24.02 -36.45 -4.79
C LYS A 459 -22.63 -37.01 -4.49
N LEU A 460 -22.53 -37.95 -3.55
CA LEU A 460 -21.26 -38.58 -3.18
C LEU A 460 -20.64 -39.33 -4.36
N VAL A 461 -21.46 -40.04 -5.15
CA VAL A 461 -21.02 -40.75 -6.34
C VAL A 461 -20.47 -39.78 -7.40
N LEU A 462 -21.20 -38.70 -7.69
CA LEU A 462 -20.78 -37.71 -8.68
C LEU A 462 -19.58 -36.86 -8.24
N GLU A 463 -19.30 -36.77 -6.94
CA GLU A 463 -18.10 -36.15 -6.38
C GLU A 463 -16.90 -37.11 -6.39
N TYR A 464 -17.12 -38.42 -6.33
CA TYR A 464 -16.06 -39.43 -6.36
C TYR A 464 -15.52 -39.73 -7.77
N LEU A 465 -16.41 -39.88 -8.76
CA LEU A 465 -16.01 -40.27 -10.12
C LEU A 465 -14.95 -39.34 -10.78
N PRO A 466 -14.97 -38.00 -10.60
CA PRO A 466 -13.97 -37.11 -11.19
C PRO A 466 -12.56 -37.20 -10.57
N VAL A 467 -12.41 -37.83 -9.39
CA VAL A 467 -11.11 -37.93 -8.69
C VAL A 467 -10.41 -39.28 -8.91
N CYS A 468 -11.03 -40.17 -9.69
CA CYS A 468 -10.43 -41.44 -10.10
C CYS A 468 -9.29 -41.22 -11.11
N ASP A 469 -8.19 -41.96 -10.92
CA ASP A 469 -7.08 -41.95 -11.88
C ASP A 469 -7.38 -42.78 -13.14
N GLU A 470 -6.57 -42.57 -14.17
CA GLU A 470 -6.71 -43.24 -15.47
C GLU A 470 -6.58 -44.77 -15.36
N CYS A 471 -5.77 -45.28 -14.42
CA CYS A 471 -5.60 -46.72 -14.21
C CYS A 471 -6.91 -47.32 -13.70
N TYR A 472 -7.53 -46.69 -12.71
CA TYR A 472 -8.82 -47.09 -12.17
C TYR A 472 -9.93 -46.99 -13.21
N ILE A 473 -9.98 -45.91 -13.99
CA ILE A 473 -10.99 -45.75 -15.04
C ILE A 473 -10.86 -46.87 -16.09
N THR A 474 -9.63 -47.17 -16.52
CA THR A 474 -9.36 -48.24 -17.50
C THR A 474 -9.72 -49.61 -16.94
N GLU A 475 -9.45 -49.86 -15.65
CA GLU A 475 -9.84 -51.11 -14.99
C GLU A 475 -11.36 -51.27 -14.92
N MET A 476 -12.08 -50.20 -14.56
CA MET A 476 -13.54 -50.20 -14.52
C MET A 476 -14.15 -50.35 -15.92
N GLU A 477 -13.56 -49.73 -16.94
CA GLU A 477 -13.98 -49.90 -18.34
C GLU A 477 -13.84 -51.36 -18.79
N LYS A 478 -12.71 -52.01 -18.49
CA LYS A 478 -12.53 -53.44 -18.76
C LYS A 478 -13.59 -54.28 -18.05
N LEU A 479 -13.83 -53.99 -16.77
CA LEU A 479 -14.80 -54.71 -15.97
C LEU A 479 -16.23 -54.58 -16.52
N LEU A 480 -16.63 -53.36 -16.93
CA LEU A 480 -17.92 -53.09 -17.60
C LEU A 480 -18.02 -53.83 -18.93
N ASN A 481 -16.97 -53.82 -19.74
CA ASN A 481 -16.97 -54.53 -21.02
C ASN A 481 -17.04 -56.05 -20.86
N GLU A 482 -16.42 -56.61 -19.83
CA GLU A 482 -16.42 -58.05 -19.55
C GLU A 482 -17.72 -58.56 -18.91
N LYS A 483 -18.36 -57.74 -18.07
CA LYS A 483 -19.51 -58.17 -17.25
C LYS A 483 -20.86 -57.60 -17.69
N GLY A 484 -20.88 -56.66 -18.63
CA GLY A 484 -22.07 -55.87 -18.98
C GLY A 484 -22.42 -54.87 -17.88
#